data_AF-A0A484LM40-F1
#
_entry.id   AF-A0A484LM40-F1
#
_cell.length_a   1.000
_cell.length_b   1.000
_cell.length_c   1.000
_cell.angle_alpha   90.00
_cell.angle_beta   90.00
_cell.angle_gamma   90.00
#
_symmetry.space_group_name_H-M   'P 1'
#
loop_
_entity.id
_entity.type
_entity.pdbx_description
1 polymer ?
#
loop_
_entity_poly.entity_id
_entity_poly.type
_entity_poly.pdbx_seq_one_letter_code
_entity_poly.pdbx_strand_id
1 'polypeptide(L)'
;MHKVFGLTHLRAFGCSKSIADITLDQLVSTFSSDPSLTAFAQLCCNPSWNSRYGIAFHEFCLQVLFECVSKDRPTLLQIYLSIYSTIESMAEQGTGGAGNSGDSISLLSLKLALAYGESLLAKILTSSSGGIMHTTFLGTVKKRVEEILSSSSPNIQKNLLDYIKFGRWPCDDSQASTHLSWYLQWNGVPSVYELRRAEEKMKALGMTSSVPFLHLLFPRTNATALAEINRCADP
;
A
#
# COMPACT_ATOMS: atom_id res chain seq x y z
N MET A 1 25.88 26.42 -4.16
CA MET A 1 24.73 27.32 -3.92
C MET A 1 23.46 26.48 -3.89
N HIS A 2 22.90 26.26 -2.70
CA HIS A 2 21.61 25.58 -2.53
C HIS A 2 20.48 26.55 -2.89
N LYS A 3 19.71 26.26 -3.95
CA LYS A 3 18.37 26.84 -4.13
C LYS A 3 17.35 25.75 -3.81
N VAL A 4 16.80 25.87 -2.61
CA VAL A 4 15.61 25.14 -2.15
C VAL A 4 14.45 25.57 -3.06
N PHE A 5 13.99 24.67 -3.93
CA PHE A 5 12.71 24.85 -4.61
C PHE A 5 11.61 24.65 -3.57
N GLY A 6 11.06 25.76 -3.09
CA GLY A 6 9.92 25.78 -2.18
C GLY A 6 8.68 25.25 -2.89
N LEU A 7 8.15 24.12 -2.41
CA LEU A 7 6.91 23.47 -2.87
C LEU A 7 5.64 24.25 -2.50
N THR A 8 5.74 25.51 -2.09
CA THR A 8 4.61 26.36 -1.69
C THR A 8 3.90 27.07 -2.85
N HIS A 9 4.43 27.03 -4.08
CA HIS A 9 3.84 27.72 -5.22
C HIS A 9 2.84 26.91 -6.06
N LEU A 10 2.67 25.60 -5.81
CA LEU A 10 1.73 24.77 -6.59
C LEU A 10 0.27 24.87 -6.12
N ARG A 11 -0.02 25.64 -5.06
CA ARG A 11 -1.39 25.76 -4.52
C ARG A 11 -2.24 26.84 -5.19
N ALA A 12 -1.75 27.48 -6.26
CA ALA A 12 -2.46 28.58 -6.91
C ALA A 12 -2.31 28.56 -8.42
N PHE A 13 -2.87 27.55 -9.11
CA PHE A 13 -3.19 27.70 -10.53
C PHE A 13 -4.53 27.05 -10.87
N GLY A 14 -5.61 27.78 -10.57
CA GLY A 14 -6.75 27.78 -11.46
C GLY A 14 -6.50 28.82 -12.55
N CYS A 15 -5.85 28.46 -13.66
CA CYS A 15 -6.00 29.14 -14.97
C CYS A 15 -5.18 28.45 -16.08
N SER A 16 -5.78 28.34 -17.27
CA SER A 16 -5.18 28.10 -18.60
C SER A 16 -4.47 26.76 -18.87
N LYS A 17 -5.17 25.91 -19.63
CA LYS A 17 -4.72 24.63 -20.23
C LYS A 17 -3.34 24.68 -20.93
N SER A 18 -2.89 25.84 -21.44
CA SER A 18 -1.70 25.88 -22.31
C SER A 18 -0.38 26.14 -21.57
N ILE A 19 -0.40 26.64 -20.34
CA ILE A 19 0.84 26.95 -19.60
C ILE A 19 1.40 25.71 -18.91
N ALA A 20 0.51 24.85 -18.38
CA ALA A 20 0.90 23.59 -17.76
C ALA A 20 1.58 22.62 -18.75
N ASP A 21 1.06 22.52 -19.98
CA ASP A 21 1.63 21.69 -21.05
C ASP A 21 3.05 22.16 -21.44
N ILE A 22 3.23 23.47 -21.65
CA ILE A 22 4.54 24.05 -22.01
C ILE A 22 5.58 23.81 -20.89
N THR A 23 5.17 23.88 -19.61
CA THR A 23 6.09 23.62 -18.50
C THR A 23 6.47 22.14 -18.35
N LEU A 24 5.57 21.23 -18.70
CA LEU A 24 5.81 19.79 -18.59
C LEU A 24 6.75 19.29 -19.70
N ASP A 25 6.47 19.68 -20.94
CA ASP A 25 7.33 19.36 -22.08
C ASP A 25 8.71 19.98 -21.91
N GLN A 26 8.79 21.20 -21.37
CA GLN A 26 10.06 21.85 -21.05
C GLN A 26 10.79 21.14 -19.91
N LEU A 27 10.09 20.65 -18.87
CA LEU A 27 10.70 19.89 -17.77
C LEU A 27 11.30 18.58 -18.29
N VAL A 28 10.55 17.79 -19.06
CA VAL A 28 11.05 16.50 -19.55
C VAL A 28 12.16 16.70 -20.56
N SER A 29 12.00 17.61 -21.53
CA SER A 29 13.06 17.87 -22.53
C SER A 29 14.35 18.45 -21.94
N THR A 30 14.25 19.21 -20.84
CA THR A 30 15.44 19.80 -20.18
C THR A 30 16.16 18.81 -19.27
N PHE A 31 15.41 17.96 -18.57
CA PHE A 31 15.96 17.13 -17.50
C PHE A 31 15.99 15.62 -17.81
N SER A 32 15.45 15.18 -18.95
CA SER A 32 15.47 13.78 -19.34
C SER A 32 15.56 13.61 -20.86
N SER A 33 16.30 12.59 -21.28
CA SER A 33 16.29 12.10 -22.66
C SER A 33 15.68 10.71 -22.76
N ASP A 34 15.05 10.22 -21.69
CA ASP A 34 14.42 8.90 -21.65
C ASP A 34 13.08 8.91 -22.43
N PRO A 35 12.94 8.08 -23.46
CA PRO A 35 11.70 8.03 -24.25
C PRO A 35 10.48 7.58 -23.42
N SER A 36 10.68 6.77 -22.39
CA SER A 36 9.59 6.27 -21.54
C SER A 36 9.01 7.39 -20.66
N LEU A 37 9.86 8.23 -20.07
CA LEU A 37 9.42 9.41 -19.30
C LEU A 37 8.75 10.45 -20.19
N THR A 38 9.24 10.61 -21.42
CA THR A 38 8.62 11.50 -22.42
C THR A 38 7.22 11.02 -22.80
N ALA A 39 7.07 9.74 -23.16
CA ALA A 39 5.77 9.16 -23.48
C ALA A 39 4.81 9.21 -22.29
N PHE A 40 5.31 8.94 -21.08
CA PHE A 40 4.53 8.99 -19.86
C PHE A 40 3.99 10.39 -19.55
N ALA A 41 4.84 11.41 -19.68
CA ALA A 41 4.42 12.80 -19.46
C ALA A 41 3.31 13.21 -20.45
N GLN A 42 3.47 12.87 -21.72
CA GLN A 42 2.48 13.19 -22.75
C GLN A 42 1.15 12.45 -22.55
N LEU A 43 1.18 11.19 -22.10
CA LEU A 43 -0.02 10.37 -21.94
C LEU A 43 -0.75 10.64 -20.61
N CYS A 44 -0.01 10.65 -19.50
CA CYS A 44 -0.58 10.59 -18.15
C CYS A 44 -0.56 11.94 -17.42
N CYS A 45 0.38 12.82 -17.77
CA CYS A 45 0.55 14.12 -17.14
C CYS A 45 -0.01 15.28 -17.98
N ASN A 46 -0.56 15.01 -19.17
CA ASN A 46 -1.22 16.05 -19.96
C ASN A 46 -2.63 16.36 -19.38
N PRO A 47 -2.95 17.63 -19.08
CA PRO A 47 -4.24 18.03 -18.50
C PRO A 47 -5.45 17.77 -19.42
N SER A 48 -5.24 17.53 -20.71
CA SER A 48 -6.32 17.17 -21.65
C SER A 48 -6.84 15.74 -21.43
N TRP A 49 -6.04 14.87 -20.81
CA TRP A 49 -6.39 13.47 -20.48
C TRP A 49 -7.26 13.34 -19.20
N ASN A 50 -7.46 14.45 -18.48
CA ASN A 50 -7.97 14.53 -17.11
C ASN A 50 -9.47 14.16 -16.94
N SER A 51 -10.20 13.83 -18.00
CA SER A 51 -11.65 13.53 -17.93
C SER A 51 -11.99 12.09 -17.55
N ARG A 52 -11.03 11.14 -17.62
CA ARG A 52 -11.35 9.71 -17.57
C ARG A 52 -10.88 8.96 -16.31
N TYR A 53 -9.81 9.42 -15.65
CA TYR A 53 -9.17 8.70 -14.52
C TYR A 53 -9.09 9.50 -13.20
N GLY A 54 -9.63 10.73 -13.18
CA GLY A 54 -9.74 11.54 -11.97
C GLY A 54 -8.47 12.28 -11.55
N ILE A 55 -8.65 13.33 -10.74
CA ILE A 55 -7.60 14.26 -10.30
C ILE A 55 -6.48 13.54 -9.52
N ALA A 56 -6.83 12.51 -8.75
CA ALA A 56 -5.88 11.77 -7.90
C ALA A 56 -4.82 11.00 -8.72
N PHE A 57 -5.22 10.34 -9.82
CA PHE A 57 -4.27 9.63 -10.69
C PHE A 57 -3.32 10.59 -11.38
N HIS A 58 -3.84 11.74 -11.83
CA HIS A 58 -3.02 12.77 -12.47
C HIS A 58 -1.98 13.37 -11.51
N GLU A 59 -2.38 13.68 -10.27
CA GLU A 59 -1.45 14.15 -9.24
C GLU A 59 -0.36 13.12 -8.93
N PHE A 60 -0.73 11.84 -8.82
CA PHE A 60 0.22 10.74 -8.68
C PHE A 60 1.21 10.70 -9.86
N CYS A 61 0.73 10.80 -11.11
CA CYS A 61 1.59 10.76 -12.29
C CYS A 61 2.60 11.90 -12.30
N LEU A 62 2.18 13.12 -11.94
CA LEU A 62 3.07 14.28 -11.84
C LEU A 62 4.16 14.09 -10.77
N GLN A 63 3.80 13.53 -9.61
CA GLN A 63 4.77 13.26 -8.53
C GLN A 63 5.81 12.22 -8.97
N VAL A 64 5.38 11.13 -9.62
CA VAL A 64 6.27 10.08 -10.14
C VAL A 64 7.19 10.63 -11.21
N LEU A 65 6.66 11.41 -12.15
CA LEU A 65 7.45 12.04 -13.20
C LEU A 65 8.53 12.94 -12.60
N PHE A 66 8.16 13.82 -11.66
CA PHE A 66 9.12 14.72 -11.02
C PHE A 66 10.22 13.94 -10.30
N GLU A 67 9.89 12.86 -9.60
CA GLU A 67 10.89 12.04 -8.91
C GLU A 67 11.83 11.32 -9.90
N CYS A 68 11.29 10.69 -10.93
CA CYS A 68 12.09 9.93 -11.90
C CYS A 68 13.04 10.86 -12.68
N VAL A 69 12.56 12.05 -13.05
CA VAL A 69 13.36 13.06 -13.74
C VAL A 69 14.41 13.68 -12.80
N SER A 70 14.03 14.09 -11.59
CA SER A 70 14.95 14.78 -10.67
C SER A 70 16.08 13.90 -10.13
N LYS A 71 15.86 12.58 -10.05
CA LYS A 71 16.85 11.62 -9.54
C LYS A 71 17.56 10.83 -10.64
N ASP A 72 17.23 11.08 -11.91
CA ASP A 72 17.71 10.31 -13.07
C ASP A 72 17.45 8.79 -12.90
N ARG A 73 16.19 8.44 -12.61
CA ARG A 73 15.75 7.06 -12.35
C ARG A 73 14.50 6.67 -13.16
N PRO A 74 14.57 6.68 -14.51
CA PRO A 74 13.44 6.33 -15.37
C PRO A 74 12.90 4.92 -15.12
N THR A 75 13.75 3.98 -14.68
CA THR A 75 13.36 2.59 -14.41
C THR A 75 12.35 2.44 -13.26
N LEU A 76 12.25 3.43 -12.36
CA LEU A 76 11.27 3.40 -11.27
C LEU A 76 9.85 3.67 -11.72
N LEU A 77 9.67 4.32 -12.87
CA LEU A 77 8.35 4.63 -13.41
C LEU A 77 7.45 3.39 -13.45
N GLN A 78 7.99 2.27 -13.94
CA GLN A 78 7.25 1.01 -14.03
C GLN A 78 6.89 0.44 -12.66
N ILE A 79 7.75 0.61 -11.66
CA ILE A 79 7.49 0.17 -10.29
C ILE A 79 6.35 0.99 -9.67
N TYR A 80 6.40 2.32 -9.83
CA TYR A 80 5.34 3.21 -9.35
C TYR A 80 3.99 2.88 -9.99
N LEU A 81 3.95 2.72 -11.33
CA LEU A 81 2.73 2.38 -12.05
C LEU A 81 2.19 0.99 -11.67
N SER A 82 3.07 0.01 -11.50
CA SER A 82 2.69 -1.34 -11.05
C SER A 82 2.06 -1.31 -9.65
N ILE A 83 2.65 -0.56 -8.72
CA ILE A 83 2.10 -0.37 -7.37
C ILE A 83 0.73 0.30 -7.43
N TYR A 84 0.60 1.39 -8.20
CA TYR A 84 -0.66 2.11 -8.35
C TYR A 84 -1.75 1.21 -8.94
N SER A 85 -1.46 0.53 -10.05
CA SER A 85 -2.40 -0.40 -10.70
C SER A 85 -2.80 -1.55 -9.78
N THR A 86 -1.88 -2.05 -8.95
CA THR A 86 -2.18 -3.10 -7.96
C THR A 86 -3.20 -2.61 -6.94
N ILE A 87 -2.99 -1.40 -6.40
CA ILE A 87 -3.88 -0.81 -5.39
C ILE A 87 -5.27 -0.54 -5.97
N GLU A 88 -5.34 0.02 -7.18
CA GLU A 88 -6.63 0.25 -7.84
C GLU A 88 -7.35 -1.07 -8.14
N SER A 89 -6.64 -2.10 -8.61
CA SER A 89 -7.22 -3.43 -8.82
C SER A 89 -7.76 -4.04 -7.52
N MET A 90 -7.06 -3.84 -6.40
CA MET A 90 -7.55 -4.25 -5.08
C MET A 90 -8.82 -3.47 -4.67
N ALA A 91 -8.88 -2.17 -4.96
CA ALA A 91 -10.03 -1.33 -4.65
C ALA A 91 -11.27 -1.71 -5.49
N GLU A 92 -11.09 -2.02 -6.76
CA GLU A 92 -12.17 -2.46 -7.67
C GLU A 92 -12.72 -3.84 -7.26
N GLN A 93 -11.84 -4.78 -6.91
CA GLN A 93 -12.25 -6.07 -6.36
C GLN A 93 -13.02 -5.89 -5.04
N GLY A 94 -12.56 -4.96 -4.19
CA GLY A 94 -13.18 -4.72 -2.90
C GLY A 94 -14.61 -4.16 -2.93
N THR A 95 -15.03 -3.61 -4.06
CA THR A 95 -16.37 -3.00 -4.25
C THR A 95 -17.36 -3.92 -4.96
N GLY A 96 -17.02 -5.20 -5.17
CA GLY A 96 -17.92 -6.20 -5.78
C GLY A 96 -17.77 -6.33 -7.29
N GLY A 97 -16.68 -5.83 -7.88
CA GLY A 97 -16.33 -6.10 -9.27
C GLY A 97 -16.09 -7.59 -9.51
N ALA A 98 -16.64 -8.12 -10.61
CA ALA A 98 -16.39 -9.49 -11.06
C ALA A 98 -14.95 -9.61 -11.58
N GLY A 99 -14.02 -9.89 -10.68
CA GLY A 99 -12.59 -10.00 -10.95
C GLY A 99 -12.00 -11.27 -10.36
N ASN A 100 -11.10 -11.88 -11.13
CA ASN A 100 -10.39 -13.14 -10.87
C ASN A 100 -9.80 -13.22 -9.45
N SER A 101 -9.77 -14.43 -8.89
CA SER A 101 -9.28 -14.75 -7.53
C SER A 101 -8.05 -13.93 -7.14
N GLY A 102 -8.14 -13.18 -6.04
CA GLY A 102 -7.13 -12.21 -5.63
C GLY A 102 -5.70 -12.77 -5.62
N ASP A 103 -4.84 -12.19 -6.45
CA ASP A 103 -3.42 -12.50 -6.50
C ASP A 103 -2.76 -12.09 -5.17
N SER A 104 -2.59 -13.06 -4.27
CA SER A 104 -1.85 -12.89 -3.00
C SER A 104 -0.42 -12.38 -3.25
N ILE A 105 0.13 -12.63 -4.45
CA ILE A 105 1.44 -12.15 -4.91
C ILE A 105 1.48 -10.61 -4.96
N SER A 106 0.38 -9.97 -5.37
CA SER A 106 0.32 -8.52 -5.50
C SER A 106 0.38 -7.84 -4.14
N LEU A 107 -0.34 -8.39 -3.14
CA LEU A 107 -0.26 -7.91 -1.75
C LEU A 107 1.12 -8.12 -1.13
N LEU A 108 1.76 -9.26 -1.39
CA LEU A 108 3.12 -9.52 -0.94
C LEU A 108 4.13 -8.54 -1.56
N SER A 109 3.96 -8.21 -2.83
CA SER A 109 4.79 -7.23 -3.54
C SER A 109 4.67 -5.83 -2.92
N LEU A 110 3.45 -5.42 -2.55
CA LEU A 110 3.22 -4.17 -1.81
C LEU A 110 3.87 -4.20 -0.43
N LYS A 111 3.69 -5.29 0.35
CA LYS A 111 4.34 -5.43 1.66
C LYS A 111 5.86 -5.39 1.58
N LEU A 112 6.44 -5.99 0.54
CA LEU A 112 7.89 -5.96 0.31
C LEU A 112 8.37 -4.54 0.04
N ALA A 113 7.66 -3.78 -0.80
CA ALA A 113 7.97 -2.38 -1.07
C ALA A 113 7.90 -1.52 0.21
N LEU A 114 6.91 -1.77 1.08
CA LEU A 114 6.81 -1.09 2.38
C LEU A 114 7.95 -1.48 3.33
N ALA A 115 8.27 -2.77 3.45
CA ALA A 115 9.35 -3.25 4.30
C ALA A 115 10.72 -2.68 3.87
N TYR A 116 10.92 -2.50 2.56
CA TYR A 116 12.07 -1.79 2.01
C TYR A 116 12.13 -0.34 2.52
N GLY A 117 11.01 0.39 2.42
CA GLY A 117 10.92 1.78 2.90
C GLY A 117 11.14 1.93 4.41
N GLU A 118 10.55 1.05 5.20
CA GLU A 118 10.72 1.03 6.67
C GLU A 118 12.18 0.71 7.05
N SER A 119 12.83 -0.23 6.36
CA SER A 119 14.24 -0.57 6.59
C SER A 119 15.20 0.57 6.25
N LEU A 120 14.85 1.37 5.23
CA LEU A 120 15.57 2.59 4.88
C LEU A 120 15.42 3.67 5.96
N LEU A 121 14.19 3.90 6.45
CA LEU A 121 13.91 4.87 7.51
C LEU A 121 14.58 4.49 8.83
N ALA A 122 14.60 3.20 9.17
CA ALA A 122 15.27 2.65 10.35
C ALA A 122 16.80 2.73 10.25
N LYS A 123 17.35 3.26 9.14
CA LYS A 123 18.79 3.33 8.82
C LYS A 123 19.50 1.98 8.86
N ILE A 124 18.74 0.88 8.81
CA ILE A 124 19.28 -0.48 8.69
C ILE A 124 19.94 -0.63 7.31
N LEU A 125 19.34 -0.04 6.28
CA LEU A 125 19.91 0.07 4.94
C LEU A 125 20.68 1.40 4.81
N THR A 126 22.00 1.35 4.84
CA THR A 126 22.88 2.50 4.59
C THR A 126 23.11 2.68 3.09
N SER A 127 22.13 3.28 2.39
CA SER A 127 22.35 3.71 1.00
C SER A 127 23.08 5.05 0.99
N SER A 128 24.29 5.09 0.43
CA SER A 128 25.03 6.34 0.18
C SER A 128 24.37 7.23 -0.89
N SER A 129 23.38 6.72 -1.63
CA SER A 129 22.70 7.43 -2.75
C SER A 129 21.23 7.81 -2.47
N GLY A 130 20.78 7.68 -1.22
CA GLY A 130 19.36 7.81 -0.87
C GLY A 130 18.54 6.58 -1.29
N GLY A 131 17.34 6.42 -0.73
CA GLY A 131 16.44 5.30 -1.01
C GLY A 131 16.05 5.19 -2.48
N ILE A 132 15.72 3.99 -2.93
CA ILE A 132 15.22 3.70 -4.29
C ILE A 132 13.91 4.47 -4.54
N MET A 133 12.94 4.38 -3.62
CA MET A 133 11.66 5.10 -3.69
C MET A 133 11.53 6.16 -2.59
N HIS A 134 10.69 7.17 -2.83
CA HIS A 134 10.34 8.16 -1.81
C HIS A 134 9.48 7.55 -0.70
N THR A 135 9.87 7.77 0.55
CA THR A 135 9.21 7.15 1.72
C THR A 135 7.80 7.70 1.95
N THR A 136 7.50 8.94 1.55
CA THR A 136 6.13 9.47 1.65
C THR A 136 5.18 8.79 0.68
N PHE A 137 5.65 8.39 -0.51
CA PHE A 137 4.84 7.61 -1.44
C PHE A 137 4.52 6.22 -0.86
N LEU A 138 5.50 5.56 -0.27
CA LEU A 138 5.25 4.29 0.42
C LEU A 138 4.27 4.48 1.60
N GLY A 139 4.33 5.62 2.29
CA GLY A 139 3.33 6.00 3.29
C GLY A 139 1.91 6.15 2.72
N THR A 140 1.74 6.78 1.56
CA THR A 140 0.41 6.90 0.91
C THR A 140 -0.11 5.56 0.41
N VAL A 141 0.77 4.71 -0.13
CA VAL A 141 0.45 3.32 -0.51
C VAL A 141 -0.08 2.53 0.69
N LYS A 142 0.66 2.55 1.81
CA LYS A 142 0.26 1.87 3.05
C LYS A 142 -1.14 2.32 3.50
N LYS A 143 -1.34 3.63 3.59
CA LYS A 143 -2.62 4.22 3.99
C LYS A 143 -3.76 3.77 3.08
N ARG A 144 -3.54 3.79 1.76
CA ARG A 144 -4.58 3.41 0.79
C ARG A 144 -4.96 1.94 0.90
N VAL A 145 -4.00 1.04 1.12
CA VAL A 145 -4.29 -0.39 1.37
C VAL A 145 -5.07 -0.56 2.67
N GLU A 146 -4.69 0.14 3.74
CA GLU A 146 -5.43 0.12 5.02
C GLU A 146 -6.85 0.66 4.87
N GLU A 147 -7.06 1.71 4.06
CA GLU A 147 -8.40 2.23 3.72
C GLU A 147 -9.23 1.19 2.97
N ILE A 148 -8.65 0.47 1.99
CA ILE A 148 -9.35 -0.61 1.26
C ILE A 148 -9.76 -1.69 2.26
N LEU A 149 -8.83 -2.19 3.08
CA LEU A 149 -9.12 -3.22 4.08
C LEU A 149 -10.15 -2.78 5.14
N SER A 150 -10.19 -1.50 5.47
CA SER A 150 -11.14 -0.94 6.45
C SER A 150 -12.52 -0.66 5.86
N SER A 151 -12.60 -0.29 4.58
CA SER A 151 -13.85 0.00 3.87
C SER A 151 -14.60 -1.25 3.42
N SER A 152 -13.90 -2.38 3.31
CA SER A 152 -14.44 -3.69 2.91
C SER A 152 -15.35 -4.40 3.94
N SER A 153 -16.29 -3.67 4.53
CA SER A 153 -17.50 -4.15 5.25
C SER A 153 -17.36 -4.60 6.72
N PRO A 154 -18.41 -4.41 7.57
CA PRO A 154 -18.54 -5.01 8.90
C PRO A 154 -18.45 -6.55 8.92
N ASN A 155 -18.58 -7.22 7.78
CA ASN A 155 -18.43 -8.67 7.67
C ASN A 155 -16.99 -9.14 7.91
N ILE A 156 -15.97 -8.30 7.69
CA ILE A 156 -14.57 -8.73 7.89
C ILE A 156 -14.30 -9.10 9.35
N GLN A 157 -14.87 -8.35 10.30
CA GLN A 157 -14.71 -8.65 11.73
C GLN A 157 -15.37 -9.97 12.12
N LYS A 158 -16.57 -10.24 11.59
CA LYS A 158 -17.27 -11.51 11.81
C LYS A 158 -16.48 -12.68 11.21
N ASN A 159 -16.05 -12.56 9.95
CA ASN A 159 -15.30 -13.61 9.27
C ASN A 159 -13.94 -13.85 9.93
N LEU A 160 -13.28 -12.78 10.42
CA LEU A 160 -12.05 -12.88 11.21
C LEU A 160 -12.30 -13.61 12.53
N LEU A 161 -13.38 -13.27 13.24
CA LEU A 161 -13.76 -13.94 14.48
C LEU A 161 -14.03 -15.43 14.26
N ASP A 162 -14.80 -15.76 13.21
CA ASP A 162 -15.12 -17.13 12.85
C ASP A 162 -13.87 -17.93 12.43
N TYR A 163 -12.93 -17.27 11.74
CA TYR A 163 -11.63 -17.83 11.39
C TYR A 163 -10.76 -18.08 12.63
N ILE A 164 -10.61 -17.10 13.52
CA ILE A 164 -9.76 -17.21 14.72
C ILE A 164 -10.32 -18.27 15.67
N LYS A 165 -11.63 -18.25 15.95
CA LYS A 165 -12.25 -19.14 16.95
C LYS A 165 -12.50 -20.54 16.40
N PHE A 166 -13.01 -20.66 15.19
CA PHE A 166 -13.50 -21.94 14.65
C PHE A 166 -12.68 -22.46 13.48
N GLY A 167 -11.72 -21.69 12.96
CA GLY A 167 -11.02 -22.01 11.72
C GLY A 167 -11.92 -22.05 10.50
N ARG A 168 -13.08 -21.37 10.54
CA ARG A 168 -14.00 -21.33 9.41
C ARG A 168 -13.54 -20.32 8.38
N TRP A 169 -13.63 -20.71 7.13
CA TRP A 169 -13.35 -19.86 5.98
C TRP A 169 -14.67 -19.54 5.24
N PRO A 170 -14.90 -18.33 4.75
CA PRO A 170 -16.14 -17.96 4.06
C PRO A 170 -16.19 -18.51 2.63
N CYS A 171 -16.36 -19.83 2.48
CA CYS A 171 -16.31 -20.53 1.18
C CYS A 171 -17.40 -20.09 0.19
N ASP A 172 -18.56 -19.67 0.70
CA ASP A 172 -19.72 -19.34 -0.14
C ASP A 172 -19.66 -17.90 -0.69
N ASP A 173 -18.73 -17.09 -0.20
CA ASP A 173 -18.55 -15.69 -0.59
C ASP A 173 -17.08 -15.44 -0.97
N SER A 174 -16.82 -15.50 -2.27
CA SER A 174 -15.49 -15.26 -2.85
C SER A 174 -14.91 -13.89 -2.50
N GLN A 175 -15.76 -12.89 -2.31
CA GLN A 175 -15.36 -11.55 -1.89
C GLN A 175 -14.94 -11.57 -0.44
N ALA A 176 -15.77 -12.09 0.46
CA ALA A 176 -15.41 -12.27 1.87
C ALA A 176 -14.12 -13.09 2.05
N SER A 177 -13.94 -14.14 1.26
CA SER A 177 -12.72 -14.96 1.22
C SER A 177 -11.48 -14.14 0.84
N THR A 178 -11.58 -13.36 -0.24
CA THR A 178 -10.46 -12.54 -0.72
C THR A 178 -10.08 -11.47 0.30
N HIS A 179 -11.06 -10.77 0.86
CA HIS A 179 -10.84 -9.75 1.88
C HIS A 179 -10.23 -10.32 3.16
N LEU A 180 -10.73 -11.47 3.62
CA LEU A 180 -10.16 -12.16 4.78
C LEU A 180 -8.71 -12.55 4.51
N SER A 181 -8.42 -13.13 3.34
CA SER A 181 -7.05 -13.46 2.94
C SER A 181 -6.13 -12.25 2.96
N TRP A 182 -6.55 -11.13 2.37
CA TRP A 182 -5.77 -9.91 2.39
C TRP A 182 -5.57 -9.36 3.79
N TYR A 183 -6.60 -9.36 4.63
CA TYR A 183 -6.49 -8.89 6.01
C TYR A 183 -5.48 -9.73 6.80
N LEU A 184 -5.58 -11.07 6.71
CA LEU A 184 -4.67 -11.99 7.40
C LEU A 184 -3.22 -11.79 6.95
N GLN A 185 -2.99 -11.71 5.63
CA GLN A 185 -1.67 -11.50 5.07
C GLN A 185 -1.10 -10.11 5.41
N TRP A 186 -1.92 -9.06 5.31
CA TRP A 186 -1.53 -7.67 5.60
C TRP A 186 -1.11 -7.51 7.06
N ASN A 187 -1.92 -8.01 7.98
CA ASN A 187 -1.67 -7.90 9.40
C ASN A 187 -0.73 -8.97 9.95
N GLY A 188 -0.28 -9.92 9.11
CA GLY A 188 0.59 -11.00 9.55
C GLY A 188 -0.07 -11.90 10.59
N VAL A 189 -1.36 -12.17 10.45
CA VAL A 189 -2.12 -13.00 11.39
C VAL A 189 -1.62 -14.45 11.27
N PRO A 190 -1.26 -15.10 12.39
CA PRO A 190 -0.81 -16.50 12.37
C PRO A 190 -1.91 -17.45 11.92
N SER A 191 -1.52 -18.66 11.53
CA SER A 191 -2.48 -19.72 11.24
C SER A 191 -3.26 -20.13 12.51
N VAL A 192 -4.46 -20.67 12.32
CA VAL A 192 -5.30 -21.19 13.43
C VAL A 192 -4.57 -22.24 14.25
N TYR A 193 -3.71 -23.04 13.61
CA TYR A 193 -2.87 -24.02 14.28
C TYR A 193 -1.85 -23.37 15.24
N GLU A 194 -1.17 -22.32 14.78
CA GLU A 194 -0.21 -21.58 15.61
C GLU A 194 -0.90 -20.86 16.77
N LEU A 195 -2.07 -20.27 16.53
CA LEU A 195 -2.89 -19.65 17.57
C LEU A 195 -3.30 -20.66 18.64
N ARG A 196 -3.81 -21.83 18.24
CA ARG A 196 -4.22 -22.89 19.18
C ARG A 196 -3.04 -23.44 19.97
N ARG A 197 -1.90 -23.68 19.32
CA ARG A 197 -0.67 -24.12 19.98
C ARG A 197 -0.18 -23.09 21.02
N ALA A 198 -0.24 -21.81 20.69
CA ALA A 198 0.10 -20.73 21.62
C ALA A 198 -0.85 -20.72 22.83
N GLU A 199 -2.15 -20.83 22.60
CA GLU A 199 -3.18 -20.87 23.63
C GLU A 199 -2.99 -22.07 24.58
N GLU A 200 -2.75 -23.27 24.05
CA GLU A 200 -2.46 -24.47 24.84
C GLU A 200 -1.22 -24.30 25.71
N LYS A 201 -0.15 -23.71 25.15
CA LYS A 201 1.09 -23.44 25.89
C LYS A 201 0.87 -22.40 27.00
N MET A 202 0.06 -21.38 26.77
CA MET A 202 -0.28 -20.38 27.77
C MET A 202 -1.09 -20.97 28.93
N LYS A 203 -2.10 -21.79 28.59
CA LYS A 203 -2.90 -22.51 29.59
C LYS A 203 -2.04 -23.44 30.44
N ALA A 204 -1.10 -24.17 29.81
CA ALA A 204 -0.15 -25.02 30.53
C ALA A 204 0.76 -24.25 31.49
N LEU A 205 1.05 -22.97 31.20
CA LEU A 205 1.84 -22.07 32.04
C LEU A 205 1.00 -21.27 33.04
N GLY A 206 -0.32 -21.44 33.06
CA GLY A 206 -1.23 -20.64 33.90
C GLY A 206 -1.25 -19.16 33.55
N MET A 207 -0.84 -18.79 32.33
CA MET A 207 -0.77 -17.40 31.87
C MET A 207 -2.08 -16.96 31.24
N THR A 208 -2.55 -15.77 31.58
CA THR A 208 -3.65 -15.11 30.90
C THR A 208 -3.19 -14.49 29.59
N SER A 209 -4.09 -14.44 28.60
CA SER A 209 -3.79 -13.78 27.34
C SER A 209 -3.72 -12.27 27.53
N SER A 210 -2.69 -11.66 26.95
CA SER A 210 -2.56 -10.22 26.85
C SER A 210 -1.89 -9.83 25.54
N VAL A 211 -2.22 -8.67 25.00
CA VAL A 211 -1.62 -8.16 23.75
C VAL A 211 -0.09 -8.11 23.79
N PRO A 212 0.58 -7.64 24.86
CA PRO A 212 2.04 -7.65 24.93
C PRO A 212 2.61 -9.06 24.86
N PHE A 213 1.97 -10.03 25.51
CA PHE A 213 2.43 -11.42 25.48
C PHE A 213 2.24 -12.06 24.11
N LEU A 214 1.08 -11.83 23.47
CA LEU A 214 0.85 -12.28 22.11
C LEU A 214 1.85 -11.65 21.12
N HIS A 215 2.29 -10.42 21.36
CA HIS A 215 3.34 -9.79 20.55
C HIS A 215 4.70 -10.49 20.70
N LEU A 216 5.02 -11.04 21.87
CA LEU A 216 6.24 -11.86 22.06
C LEU A 216 6.16 -13.18 21.28
N LEU A 217 4.99 -13.81 21.23
CA LEU A 217 4.78 -15.04 20.47
C LEU A 217 4.71 -14.81 18.96
N PHE A 218 4.13 -13.67 18.56
CA PHE A 218 3.85 -13.33 17.18
C PHE A 218 4.37 -11.92 16.85
N PRO A 219 5.70 -11.73 16.80
CA PRO A 219 6.32 -10.40 16.66
C PRO A 219 6.05 -9.72 15.31
N ARG A 220 5.62 -10.50 14.31
CA ARG A 220 5.31 -10.01 12.97
C ARG A 220 3.84 -9.64 12.79
N THR A 221 3.00 -9.90 13.79
CA THR A 221 1.57 -9.62 13.73
C THR A 221 1.30 -8.19 14.19
N ASN A 222 0.47 -7.48 13.43
CA ASN A 222 0.08 -6.10 13.73
C ASN A 222 -0.64 -6.01 15.08
N ALA A 223 -0.36 -4.96 15.85
CA ALA A 223 -0.94 -4.73 17.18
C ALA A 223 -2.49 -4.74 17.17
N THR A 224 -3.13 -4.23 16.11
CA THR A 224 -4.59 -4.25 15.97
C THR A 224 -5.10 -5.68 15.87
N ALA A 225 -4.47 -6.52 15.04
CA ALA A 225 -4.86 -7.91 14.90
C ALA A 225 -4.57 -8.72 16.18
N LEU A 226 -3.49 -8.40 16.91
CA LEU A 226 -3.22 -8.99 18.22
C LEU A 226 -4.29 -8.61 19.25
N ALA A 227 -4.81 -7.38 19.21
CA ALA A 227 -5.92 -6.97 20.05
C ALA A 227 -7.20 -7.77 19.74
N GLU A 228 -7.49 -8.02 18.46
CA GLU A 228 -8.61 -8.88 18.07
C GLU A 228 -8.46 -10.32 18.57
N ILE A 229 -7.27 -10.91 18.37
CA ILE A 229 -6.96 -12.26 18.87
C ILE A 229 -7.13 -12.32 20.39
N ASN A 230 -6.63 -11.31 21.11
CA ASN A 230 -6.75 -11.26 22.57
C ASN A 230 -8.22 -11.20 23.02
N ARG A 231 -9.05 -10.40 22.35
CA ARG A 231 -10.50 -10.35 22.63
C ARG A 231 -11.20 -11.67 22.37
N CYS A 232 -10.67 -12.51 21.48
CA CYS A 232 -11.22 -13.83 21.22
C CYS A 232 -10.83 -14.86 22.28
N ALA A 233 -9.74 -14.63 23.00
CA ALA A 233 -9.18 -15.54 24.00
C ALA A 233 -9.80 -15.37 25.40
N ASP A 234 -10.41 -14.22 25.69
CA ASP A 234 -11.21 -14.02 26.91
C ASP A 234 -12.65 -14.53 26.66
N PRO A 235 -13.15 -15.49 27.47
CA PRO A 235 -14.53 -15.99 27.39
C PRO A 235 -15.59 -14.98 27.86
#